data_AF-A0A962AZA2-F1
#
_entry.id   AF-A0A962AZA2-F1
#
_cell.length_a   1.000
_cell.length_b   1.000
_cell.length_c   1.000
_cell.angle_alpha   90.00
_cell.angle_beta   90.00
_cell.angle_gamma   90.00
#
_symmetry.space_group_name_H-M   'P 1'
#
loop_
_entity.id
_entity.type
_entity.pdbx_description
1 polymer ?
#
loop_
_entity_poly.entity_id
_entity_poly.type
_entity_poly.pdbx_seq_one_letter_code
_entity_poly.pdbx_strand_id
1 'polypeptide(L)' 'MAAARTYFDKVWADHVVADLDGQSQLIHIDRLVLHDWTAGWIMPGFAKAGRKVANPDLVFTLVDHL' A
#
# COMPACT_ATOMS: atom_id res chain seq x y z
N MET A 1 6.51 33.30 0.12
CA MET A 1 5.19 32.65 -0.07
C MET A 1 5.47 31.18 -0.34
N ALA A 2 4.97 30.24 0.46
CA ALA A 2 5.09 28.82 0.12
C ALA A 2 4.27 28.55 -1.16
N ALA A 3 4.83 27.80 -2.10
CA ALA A 3 4.11 27.43 -3.32
C ALA A 3 2.80 26.70 -2.97
N ALA A 4 1.72 27.02 -3.67
CA ALA A 4 0.45 26.32 -3.50
C ALA A 4 0.65 24.84 -3.85
N ARG A 5 0.36 23.96 -2.90
CA ARG A 5 0.42 22.50 -3.08
C ARG A 5 -0.94 21.96 -3.49
N THR A 6 -0.97 21.02 -4.42
CA THR A 6 -2.19 20.28 -4.77
C THR A 6 -2.62 19.40 -3.59
N TYR A 7 -3.85 18.88 -3.64
CA TYR A 7 -4.28 17.88 -2.65
C TYR A 7 -3.40 16.63 -2.69
N PHE A 8 -3.06 16.17 -3.90
CA PHE A 8 -2.18 15.02 -4.09
C PHE A 8 -0.82 15.24 -3.44
N ASP A 9 -0.19 16.39 -3.64
CA ASP A 9 1.12 16.70 -3.04
C ASP A 9 1.09 16.68 -1.52
N LYS A 10 -0.04 17.08 -0.92
CA LYS A 10 -0.22 17.05 0.54
C LYS A 10 -0.33 15.61 1.02
N VAL A 11 -1.25 14.83 0.46
CA VAL A 11 -1.43 13.42 0.83
C VAL A 11 -0.14 12.64 0.61
N TRP A 12 0.49 12.75 -0.56
CA TRP A 12 1.74 12.07 -0.86
C TRP A 12 2.82 12.40 0.17
N ALA A 13 3.04 13.69 0.46
CA ALA A 13 4.04 14.13 1.43
C ALA A 13 3.77 13.60 2.85
N ASP A 14 2.52 13.45 3.25
CA ASP A 14 2.15 12.91 4.56
C ASP A 14 2.50 11.41 4.71
N HIS A 15 2.74 10.71 3.60
CA HIS A 15 2.96 9.25 3.57
C HIS A 15 4.41 8.85 3.24
N VAL A 16 5.28 9.81 2.90
CA VAL A 16 6.70 9.51 2.62
C VAL A 16 7.41 9.12 3.91
N VAL A 17 7.97 7.91 3.92
CA VAL A 17 8.83 7.40 5.01
C VAL A 17 10.29 7.76 4.75
N ALA A 18 10.74 7.64 3.50
CA ALA A 18 12.11 7.95 3.12
C ALA A 18 12.19 8.33 1.63
N ASP A 19 13.14 9.19 1.31
CA ASP A 19 13.62 9.36 -0.06
C ASP A 19 14.70 8.29 -0.34
N LEU A 20 14.61 7.63 -1.49
CA LEU A 20 15.55 6.57 -1.85
C LEU A 20 16.68 7.09 -2.76
N ASP A 21 16.35 7.93 -3.74
CA ASP A 21 17.28 8.38 -4.79
C ASP A 21 16.90 9.73 -5.44
N GLY A 22 15.96 10.47 -4.85
CA GLY A 22 15.42 11.73 -5.38
C GLY A 22 14.45 11.55 -6.56
N GLN A 23 14.26 10.32 -7.04
CA GLN A 23 13.29 9.96 -8.08
C GLN A 23 12.21 9.02 -7.54
N SER A 24 12.54 8.24 -6.52
CA SER A 24 11.69 7.26 -5.88
C SER A 24 11.61 7.52 -4.38
N GLN A 25 10.41 7.41 -3.84
CA GLN A 25 10.15 7.56 -2.42
C GLN A 25 9.54 6.29 -1.86
N LEU A 26 10.00 5.90 -0.68
CA LEU A 26 9.34 4.88 0.11
C LEU A 26 8.11 5.50 0.76
N ILE A 27 6.93 5.00 0.42
CA ILE A 27 5.66 5.45 0.99
C ILE A 27 5.09 4.39 1.94
N HIS A 28 4.47 4.85 3.01
CA HIS A 28 3.65 4.00 3.87
C HIS A 28 2.32 3.70 3.19
N ILE A 29 1.84 2.45 3.32
CA ILE A 29 0.54 2.02 2.83
C ILE A 29 -0.39 1.83 4.02
N ASP A 30 -1.33 2.74 4.22
CA ASP A 30 -2.22 2.72 5.38
C ASP A 30 -3.34 1.69 5.25
N ARG A 31 -3.69 1.30 4.03
CA ARG A 31 -4.73 0.30 3.77
C ARG A 31 -4.39 -0.52 2.53
N LEU A 32 -4.40 -1.84 2.69
CA LEU A 32 -4.36 -2.79 1.58
C LEU A 32 -5.75 -3.42 1.43
N VAL A 33 -6.43 -3.12 0.34
CA VAL A 33 -7.72 -3.74 0.03
C VAL A 33 -7.52 -4.82 -1.02
N LEU A 34 -7.83 -6.04 -0.65
CA LEU A 34 -7.76 -7.22 -1.50
C LEU A 34 -9.16 -7.59 -2.00
N HIS A 35 -9.23 -7.86 -3.28
CA HIS A 35 -10.42 -8.37 -3.95
C HIS A 35 -10.39 -9.90 -4.02
N ASP A 36 -11.54 -10.57 -3.93
CA ASP A 36 -11.64 -12.04 -3.77
C ASP A 36 -10.87 -12.85 -4.83
N TRP A 37 -10.95 -12.44 -6.10
CA TRP A 37 -10.23 -13.08 -7.20
C TRP A 37 -8.72 -12.89 -7.08
N THR A 38 -8.31 -11.67 -6.74
CA THR A 38 -6.90 -11.29 -6.70
C THR A 38 -6.20 -11.88 -5.48
N ALA A 39 -6.90 -11.96 -4.34
CA ALA A 39 -6.41 -12.54 -3.11
C ALA A 39 -6.06 -14.02 -3.28
N GLY A 40 -6.92 -14.79 -3.94
CA GLY A 40 -6.70 -16.22 -4.21
C GLY A 40 -5.41 -16.49 -5.00
N TRP A 41 -5.04 -15.58 -5.91
CA TRP A 41 -3.81 -15.70 -6.69
C TRP A 41 -2.56 -15.28 -5.93
N ILE A 42 -2.64 -14.20 -5.13
CA ILE A 42 -1.46 -13.58 -4.52
C ILE A 42 -1.03 -14.28 -3.22
N MET A 43 -1.98 -14.69 -2.37
CA MET A 43 -1.68 -15.20 -1.02
C MET A 43 -0.80 -16.47 -1.00
N PRO A 44 -0.98 -17.46 -1.90
CA PRO A 44 -0.07 -18.60 -1.98
C PRO A 44 1.37 -18.20 -2.29
N GLY A 45 1.58 -17.13 -3.07
CA GLY A 45 2.90 -16.58 -3.38
C GLY A 45 3.62 -16.04 -2.13
N PHE A 46 2.90 -15.34 -1.25
CA PHE A 46 3.44 -14.86 0.02
C PHE A 46 3.87 -16.01 0.93
N ALA A 47 3.02 -17.03 1.07
CA ALA A 47 3.32 -18.20 1.86
C ALA A 47 4.57 -18.94 1.34
N LYS A 48 4.67 -19.14 0.02
CA LYS A 48 5.83 -19.77 -0.62
C LYS A 48 7.12 -18.97 -0.41
N ALA A 49 7.04 -17.64 -0.41
CA ALA A 49 8.17 -16.76 -0.15
C ALA A 49 8.55 -16.65 1.34
N GLY A 50 7.84 -17.36 2.24
CA GLY A 50 8.06 -17.28 3.69
C GLY A 50 7.72 -15.91 4.29
N ARG A 51 6.92 -15.10 3.58
CA ARG A 51 6.59 -13.73 4.00
C ARG A 51 5.29 -13.72 4.80
N LYS A 52 5.32 -13.01 5.93
CA LYS A 52 4.14 -12.75 6.75
C LYS A 52 3.62 -11.35 6.44
N VAL A 53 2.30 -11.16 6.59
CA VAL A 53 1.68 -9.84 6.54
C VAL A 53 2.20 -9.03 7.72
N ALA A 54 2.82 -7.87 7.44
CA ALA A 54 3.49 -7.06 8.45
C ALA A 54 2.50 -6.36 9.41
N ASN A 55 1.35 -5.90 8.89
CA ASN A 55 0.30 -5.27 9.69
C ASN A 55 -1.10 -5.73 9.23
N PRO A 56 -1.63 -6.83 9.80
CA PRO A 56 -2.91 -7.40 9.39
C PRO A 56 -4.10 -6.46 9.57
N ASP A 57 -4.07 -5.55 10.55
CA ASP A 57 -5.17 -4.62 10.85
C ASP A 57 -5.36 -3.54 9.75
N LEU A 58 -4.38 -3.41 8.85
CA LEU A 58 -4.44 -2.55 7.68
C LEU A 58 -4.89 -3.29 6.42
N VAL A 59 -5.12 -4.60 6.49
CA VAL A 59 -5.49 -5.43 5.35
C VAL A 59 -6.97 -5.78 5.42
N PHE A 60 -7.70 -5.47 4.35
CA PHE A 60 -9.13 -5.74 4.22
C PHE A 60 -9.35 -6.59 2.98
N THR A 61 -10.21 -7.60 3.09
CA THR A 61 -10.63 -8.40 1.94
C THR A 61 -12.11 -8.19 1.72
N LEU A 62 -12.50 -7.95 0.47
CA LEU A 62 -13.89 -7.88 0.06
C LEU A 62 -14.23 -9.10 -0.80
N VAL A 63 -15.39 -9.69 -0.51
CA VAL A 63 -15.99 -10.75 -1.31
C VAL A 63 -17.22 -10.17 -1.98
N ASP A 64 -17.18 -10.06 -3.30
CA ASP A 64 -18.24 -9.40 -4.09
C ASP A 64 -18.52 -10.12 -5.42
N HIS A 65 -17.66 -11.03 -5.88
CA HIS A 65 -17.81 -11.75 -7.16
C HIS A 65 -18.25 -13.21 -7.03
N LEU A 66 -18.35 -13.77 -5.82
CA LEU A 66 -18.90 -15.11 -5.64
C LEU A 66 -20.32 -15.25 -6.20
#